data_AF-D6Z5C0-F1
#
_entry.id   AF-D6Z5C0-F1
#
_cell.length_a   1.000
_cell.length_b   1.000
_cell.length_c   1.000
_cell.angle_alpha   90.00
_cell.angle_beta   90.00
_cell.angle_gamma   90.00
#
_symmetry.space_group_name_H-M   'P 1'
#
loop_
_entity.id
_entity.type
_entity.pdbx_description
1 polymer ?
#
loop_
_entity_poly.entity_id
_entity_poly.type
_entity_poly.pdbx_seq_one_letter_code
_entity_poly.pdbx_strand_id
1 'polypeptide(L)'
;MKSFITVLLVLFLAAACGQEKQEMIGTEAGPAPEEGYIVQVGESYITPSDVEQELQGMPESRRLMYETPDGQDRLFDEMIKREMFRQEAVRAGLDQSEAYRKRVEYLARLALVEMFLEEKIQASVTVSDREVQDYYEANKDTEFTNPLSGETQPFTSVRNSIRRLLLLEKQREAFDKYMEDMMGRYVVRVSDDYRPDSGDELPMVEEGFGQLPDDLPAAE
;
A
#
# COMPACT_ATOMS: atom_id res chain seq x y z
N MET A 1 8.87 81.12 -26.59
CA MET A 1 8.83 81.11 -25.11
C MET A 1 7.49 80.52 -24.68
N LYS A 2 7.51 79.78 -23.57
CA LYS A 2 6.52 78.85 -23.03
C LYS A 2 5.15 79.48 -22.75
N SER A 3 4.06 78.74 -23.00
CA SER A 3 3.08 78.26 -21.99
C SER A 3 1.79 77.81 -22.68
N PHE A 4 1.46 76.51 -22.62
CA PHE A 4 0.65 75.85 -21.59
C PHE A 4 -0.81 76.29 -21.61
N ILE A 5 -1.67 75.46 -22.20
CA ILE A 5 -3.00 75.03 -21.72
C ILE A 5 -3.52 74.01 -22.74
N THR A 6 -3.49 72.72 -22.39
CA THR A 6 -4.57 71.79 -22.79
C THR A 6 -4.59 70.65 -21.79
N VAL A 7 -5.52 70.80 -20.85
CA VAL A 7 -6.04 69.70 -20.02
C VAL A 7 -6.82 68.78 -20.95
N LEU A 8 -6.39 67.53 -21.11
CA LEU A 8 -7.30 66.43 -21.43
C LEU A 8 -6.84 65.19 -20.69
N LEU A 9 -7.34 65.11 -19.47
CA LEU A 9 -7.42 63.95 -18.61
C LEU A 9 -8.31 62.91 -19.32
N VAL A 10 -7.68 61.96 -20.02
CA VAL A 10 -8.35 60.72 -20.42
C VAL A 10 -7.66 59.58 -19.68
N LEU A 11 -8.26 59.27 -18.54
CA LEU A 11 -8.27 57.95 -17.95
C LEU A 11 -8.54 56.92 -19.06
N PHE A 12 -7.52 56.15 -19.44
CA PHE A 12 -7.73 54.78 -19.91
C PHE A 12 -7.07 53.86 -18.89
N LEU A 13 -7.65 53.85 -17.69
CA LEU A 13 -7.72 52.64 -16.87
C LEU A 13 -8.48 51.62 -17.70
N ALA A 14 -7.79 50.94 -18.61
CA ALA A 14 -8.22 49.64 -19.08
C ALA A 14 -8.15 48.73 -17.85
N ALA A 15 -9.23 48.74 -17.08
CA ALA A 15 -9.64 47.64 -16.25
C ALA A 15 -9.91 46.44 -17.19
N ALA A 16 -8.83 45.88 -17.75
CA ALA A 16 -8.81 44.49 -18.12
C ALA A 16 -8.75 43.73 -16.80
N CYS A 17 -9.90 43.67 -16.12
CA CYS A 17 -10.18 42.56 -15.23
C CYS A 17 -10.11 41.30 -16.09
N GLY A 18 -8.90 40.78 -16.24
CA GLY A 18 -8.65 39.44 -16.74
C GLY A 18 -9.21 38.47 -15.71
N GLN A 19 -10.52 38.23 -15.75
CA GLN A 19 -11.03 36.94 -15.31
C GLN A 19 -10.70 35.98 -16.44
N GLU A 20 -9.50 35.39 -16.41
CA GLU A 20 -9.32 34.07 -17.00
C GLU A 20 -10.41 33.20 -16.40
N LYS A 21 -11.44 32.88 -17.19
CA LYS A 21 -12.43 31.89 -16.78
C LYS A 21 -11.66 30.60 -16.54
N GLN A 22 -11.63 30.14 -15.29
CA GLN A 22 -11.10 28.82 -14.97
C GLN A 22 -11.80 27.80 -15.86
N GLU A 23 -10.99 27.01 -16.56
CA GLU A 23 -11.44 25.89 -17.37
C GLU A 23 -12.17 24.90 -16.46
N MET A 24 -13.42 24.58 -16.79
CA MET A 24 -14.17 23.55 -16.09
C MET A 24 -13.78 22.20 -16.68
N ILE A 25 -13.05 21.38 -15.90
CA ILE A 25 -12.65 20.04 -16.32
C ILE A 25 -13.86 19.10 -16.19
N GLY A 26 -14.07 18.24 -17.20
CA GLY A 26 -15.12 17.21 -17.16
C GLY A 26 -16.50 17.62 -17.66
N THR A 27 -16.64 18.76 -18.33
CA THR A 27 -17.93 19.16 -18.94
C THR A 27 -18.41 18.18 -20.02
N GLU A 28 -17.51 17.36 -20.56
CA GLU A 28 -17.78 16.28 -21.51
C GLU A 28 -17.13 14.98 -21.03
N ALA A 29 -17.37 14.57 -19.79
CA ALA A 29 -16.96 13.23 -19.34
C ALA A 29 -17.53 12.14 -20.27
N GLY A 30 -16.82 11.01 -20.36
CA GLY A 30 -17.25 9.85 -21.13
C GLY A 30 -18.62 9.30 -20.68
N PRO A 31 -19.17 8.28 -21.35
CA PRO A 31 -20.44 7.71 -20.94
C PRO A 31 -20.37 7.22 -19.48
N ALA A 32 -21.41 7.51 -18.71
CA ALA A 32 -21.53 7.00 -17.34
C ALA A 32 -21.50 5.45 -17.34
N PRO A 33 -20.87 4.82 -16.35
CA PRO A 33 -20.85 3.36 -16.22
C PRO A 33 -22.26 2.76 -16.16
N GLU A 34 -22.48 1.61 -16.83
CA GLU A 34 -23.78 0.93 -16.87
C GLU A 34 -24.24 0.45 -15.48
N GLU A 35 -23.28 0.05 -14.64
CA GLU A 35 -23.47 -0.32 -13.23
C GLU A 35 -23.82 0.85 -12.31
N GLY A 36 -23.82 2.08 -12.84
CA GLY A 36 -24.08 3.31 -12.11
C GLY A 36 -22.82 3.94 -11.50
N TYR A 37 -22.97 5.16 -10.99
CA TYR A 37 -21.90 5.89 -10.33
C TYR A 37 -22.44 6.69 -9.14
N ILE A 38 -21.55 6.99 -8.20
CA ILE A 38 -21.85 7.78 -7.00
C ILE A 38 -21.62 9.27 -7.30
N VAL A 39 -20.46 9.59 -7.88
CA VAL A 39 -20.08 10.98 -8.20
C VAL A 39 -19.23 11.02 -9.46
N GLN A 40 -19.42 12.06 -10.27
CA GLN A 40 -18.51 12.39 -11.37
C GLN A 40 -17.47 13.40 -10.87
N VAL A 41 -16.19 13.11 -11.10
CA VAL A 41 -15.06 13.98 -10.77
C VAL A 41 -14.31 14.26 -12.04
N GLY A 42 -14.44 15.48 -12.56
CA GLY A 42 -13.86 15.85 -13.86
C GLY A 42 -14.30 14.88 -14.95
N GLU A 43 -13.32 14.24 -15.61
CA GLU A 43 -13.56 13.32 -16.72
C GLU A 43 -13.85 11.87 -16.30
N SER A 44 -13.84 11.58 -15.00
CA SER A 44 -13.97 10.22 -14.45
C SER A 44 -15.15 10.09 -13.48
N TYR A 45 -15.53 8.86 -13.17
CA TYR A 45 -16.62 8.53 -12.26
C TYR A 45 -16.07 7.71 -11.09
N ILE A 46 -16.57 7.97 -9.89
CA ILE A 46 -16.39 7.11 -8.72
C ILE A 46 -17.63 6.23 -8.61
N THR A 47 -17.43 4.91 -8.64
CA THR A 47 -18.47 3.87 -8.62
C THR A 47 -18.55 3.18 -7.25
N PRO A 48 -19.61 2.39 -6.98
CA PRO A 48 -19.64 1.54 -5.80
C PRO A 48 -18.48 0.54 -5.73
N SER A 49 -18.01 0.03 -6.88
CA SER A 49 -16.88 -0.90 -6.91
C SER A 49 -15.57 -0.23 -6.50
N ASP A 50 -15.35 1.03 -6.89
CA ASP A 50 -14.16 1.77 -6.49
C ASP A 50 -14.09 1.95 -4.96
N VAL A 51 -15.25 2.17 -4.32
CA VAL A 51 -15.35 2.31 -2.86
C VAL A 51 -15.10 0.98 -2.18
N GLU A 52 -15.64 -0.11 -2.71
CA GLU A 52 -15.39 -1.45 -2.20
C GLU A 52 -13.91 -1.83 -2.30
N GLN A 53 -13.26 -1.56 -3.44
CA GLN A 53 -11.83 -1.81 -3.64
C GLN A 53 -10.97 -0.95 -2.70
N GLU A 54 -11.31 0.32 -2.52
CA GLU A 54 -10.64 1.22 -1.58
C GLU A 54 -10.71 0.67 -0.14
N LEU A 55 -11.88 0.20 0.29
CA LEU A 55 -12.06 -0.40 1.61
C LEU A 55 -11.33 -1.73 1.74
N GLN A 56 -11.42 -2.62 0.76
CA GLN A 56 -10.73 -3.92 0.78
C GLN A 56 -9.22 -3.77 0.86
N GLY A 57 -8.65 -2.71 0.27
CA GLY A 57 -7.22 -2.38 0.37
C GLY A 57 -6.78 -1.80 1.71
N MET A 58 -7.68 -1.62 2.69
CA MET A 58 -7.38 -1.02 3.98
C MET A 58 -7.31 -2.06 5.11
N PRO A 59 -6.38 -1.89 6.08
CA PRO A 59 -6.41 -2.65 7.32
C PRO A 59 -7.76 -2.51 8.03
N GLU A 60 -8.23 -3.56 8.70
CA GLU A 60 -9.51 -3.60 9.43
C GLU A 60 -9.67 -2.39 10.36
N SER A 61 -8.62 -2.07 11.13
CA SER A 61 -8.60 -0.92 12.04
C SER A 61 -8.92 0.42 11.37
N ARG A 62 -8.54 0.58 10.09
CA ARG A 62 -8.85 1.77 9.30
C ARG A 62 -10.25 1.69 8.70
N ARG A 63 -10.67 0.52 8.19
CA ARG A 63 -12.04 0.30 7.66
C ARG A 63 -13.12 0.69 8.67
N LEU A 64 -12.94 0.32 9.95
CA LEU A 64 -13.86 0.65 11.04
C LEU A 64 -14.12 2.16 11.18
N MET A 65 -13.18 3.03 10.77
CA MET A 65 -13.36 4.49 10.82
C MET A 65 -14.38 5.02 9.81
N TYR A 66 -14.69 4.22 8.78
CA TYR A 66 -15.55 4.57 7.66
C TYR A 66 -16.93 3.88 7.70
N GLU A 67 -17.24 3.11 8.75
CA GLU A 67 -18.54 2.43 8.89
C GLU A 67 -19.70 3.34 9.32
N THR A 68 -19.38 4.53 9.83
CA THR A 68 -20.39 5.54 10.22
C THR A 68 -20.74 6.44 9.04
N PRO A 69 -21.95 7.05 8.99
CA PRO A 69 -22.30 7.98 7.91
C PRO A 69 -21.28 9.11 7.73
N ASP A 70 -20.85 9.76 8.83
CA ASP A 70 -19.81 10.79 8.79
C ASP A 70 -18.46 10.23 8.29
N GLY A 71 -18.18 8.95 8.55
CA GLY A 71 -17.02 8.24 8.02
C GLY A 71 -17.08 8.06 6.52
N GLN A 72 -18.22 7.60 6.00
CA GLN A 72 -18.44 7.44 4.57
C GLN A 72 -18.33 8.78 3.82
N ASP A 73 -18.89 9.85 4.38
CA ASP A 73 -18.76 11.19 3.80
C ASP A 73 -17.29 11.64 3.72
N ARG A 74 -16.48 11.36 4.75
CA ARG A 74 -15.03 11.62 4.71
C ARG A 74 -14.32 10.78 3.65
N LEU A 75 -14.65 9.49 3.53
CA LEU A 75 -14.07 8.61 2.52
C LEU A 75 -14.34 9.16 1.11
N PHE A 76 -15.58 9.55 0.81
CA PHE A 76 -15.93 10.12 -0.48
C PHE A 76 -15.19 11.44 -0.76
N ASP A 77 -15.13 12.34 0.21
CA ASP A 77 -14.38 13.60 0.08
C ASP A 77 -12.89 13.35 -0.18
N GLU A 78 -12.28 12.37 0.48
CA GLU A 78 -10.89 11.94 0.25
C GLU A 78 -10.71 11.37 -1.17
N MET A 79 -11.60 10.47 -1.62
CA MET A 79 -11.54 9.88 -2.95
C MET A 79 -11.72 10.93 -4.06
N ILE A 80 -12.66 11.86 -3.90
CA ILE A 80 -12.88 12.97 -4.85
C ILE A 80 -11.63 13.83 -4.97
N LYS A 81 -11.07 14.28 -3.84
CA LYS A 81 -9.86 15.12 -3.83
C LYS A 81 -8.67 14.41 -4.47
N ARG A 82 -8.48 13.12 -4.17
CA ARG A 82 -7.39 12.32 -4.75
C ARG A 82 -7.54 12.18 -6.27
N GLU A 83 -8.77 11.96 -6.75
CA GLU A 83 -9.04 11.88 -8.18
C GLU A 83 -8.79 13.22 -8.90
N MET A 84 -9.18 14.34 -8.27
CA MET A 84 -8.83 15.68 -8.77
C MET A 84 -7.30 15.85 -8.90
N PHE A 85 -6.52 15.49 -7.86
CA PHE A 85 -5.07 15.55 -7.93
C PHE A 85 -4.47 14.63 -9.00
N ARG A 86 -5.04 13.43 -9.21
CA ARG A 86 -4.61 12.51 -10.27
C ARG A 86 -4.78 13.13 -11.65
N GLN A 87 -5.95 13.73 -11.93
CA GLN A 87 -6.21 14.39 -13.21
C GLN A 87 -5.28 15.58 -13.44
N GLU A 88 -5.02 16.40 -12.41
CA GLU A 88 -4.04 17.49 -12.50
C GLU A 88 -2.62 16.97 -12.77
N ALA A 89 -2.22 15.87 -12.13
CA ALA A 89 -0.91 15.25 -12.38
C ALA A 89 -0.77 14.76 -13.83
N VAL A 90 -1.83 14.17 -14.40
CA VAL A 90 -1.87 13.73 -15.80
C VAL A 90 -1.83 14.94 -16.76
N ARG A 91 -2.61 15.99 -16.48
CA ARG A 91 -2.58 17.24 -17.29
C ARG A 91 -1.22 17.93 -17.23
N ALA A 92 -0.50 17.81 -16.12
CA ALA A 92 0.88 18.26 -15.97
C ALA A 92 1.91 17.32 -16.67
N GLY A 93 1.48 16.22 -17.26
CA GLY A 93 2.32 15.25 -17.96
C GLY A 93 3.21 14.41 -17.04
N LEU A 94 2.93 14.37 -15.73
CA LEU A 94 3.75 13.62 -14.78
C LEU A 94 3.68 12.11 -15.01
N ASP A 95 2.54 11.62 -15.49
CA ASP A 95 2.29 10.24 -15.89
C ASP A 95 3.14 9.78 -17.10
N GLN A 96 3.64 10.73 -17.90
CA GLN A 96 4.51 10.46 -19.05
C GLN A 96 6.01 10.55 -18.69
N SER A 97 6.32 11.04 -17.49
CA SER A 97 7.70 11.24 -17.05
C SER A 97 8.45 9.92 -16.89
N GLU A 98 9.75 9.92 -17.17
CA GLU A 98 10.60 8.74 -16.95
C GLU A 98 10.65 8.35 -15.46
N ALA A 99 10.60 9.34 -14.56
CA ALA A 99 10.57 9.11 -13.12
C ALA A 99 9.31 8.35 -12.69
N TYR A 100 8.13 8.75 -13.18
CA TYR A 100 6.88 8.05 -12.90
C TYR A 100 6.90 6.63 -13.46
N ARG A 101 7.28 6.43 -14.73
CA ARG A 101 7.34 5.08 -15.34
C ARG A 101 8.27 4.14 -14.56
N LYS A 102 9.45 4.62 -14.16
CA LYS A 102 10.39 3.83 -13.33
C LYS A 102 9.77 3.49 -11.97
N ARG A 103 9.03 4.41 -11.37
CA ARG A 103 8.36 4.18 -10.09
C ARG A 103 7.24 3.14 -10.22
N VAL A 104 6.42 3.23 -11.26
CA VAL A 104 5.36 2.25 -11.55
C VAL A 104 5.97 0.87 -11.84
N GLU A 105 6.99 0.78 -12.69
CA GLU A 105 7.65 -0.48 -13.00
C GLU A 105 8.24 -1.12 -11.73
N TYR A 106 8.88 -0.33 -10.87
CA TYR A 106 9.39 -0.81 -9.59
C TYR A 106 8.27 -1.38 -8.70
N LEU A 107 7.17 -0.64 -8.53
CA LEU A 107 6.04 -1.08 -7.71
C LEU A 107 5.36 -2.32 -8.29
N ALA A 108 5.19 -2.40 -9.62
CA ALA A 108 4.63 -3.56 -10.29
C ALA A 108 5.49 -4.82 -10.09
N ARG A 109 6.82 -4.70 -10.10
CA ARG A 109 7.71 -5.83 -9.79
C ARG A 109 7.57 -6.30 -8.34
N LEU A 110 7.42 -5.39 -7.38
CA LEU A 110 7.20 -5.76 -5.98
C LEU A 110 5.87 -6.48 -5.80
N ALA A 111 4.78 -5.93 -6.36
CA ALA A 111 3.46 -6.53 -6.27
C ALA A 111 3.45 -7.95 -6.86
N LEU A 112 4.15 -8.18 -7.98
CA LEU A 112 4.25 -9.52 -8.56
C LEU A 112 4.97 -10.51 -7.64
N VAL A 113 6.02 -10.07 -6.94
CA VAL A 113 6.73 -10.91 -5.96
C VAL A 113 5.83 -11.22 -4.77
N GLU A 114 5.12 -10.22 -4.24
CA GLU A 114 4.18 -10.36 -3.12
C GLU A 114 3.07 -11.37 -3.46
N MET A 115 2.37 -11.19 -4.58
CA MET A 115 1.33 -12.11 -5.06
C MET A 115 1.85 -13.55 -5.19
N PHE A 116 3.08 -13.71 -5.68
CA PHE A 116 3.70 -15.02 -5.82
C PHE A 116 3.97 -15.69 -4.47
N LEU A 117 4.47 -14.93 -3.49
CA LEU A 117 4.74 -15.43 -2.14
C LEU A 117 3.43 -15.78 -1.40
N GLU A 118 2.39 -14.97 -1.54
CA GLU A 118 1.06 -15.27 -1.01
C GLU A 118 0.53 -16.60 -1.55
N GLU A 119 0.56 -16.78 -2.88
CA GLU A 119 0.04 -17.98 -3.53
C GLU A 119 0.85 -19.23 -3.18
N LYS A 120 2.19 -19.15 -3.19
CA LYS A 120 3.04 -20.33 -3.03
C LYS A 120 3.38 -20.68 -1.61
N ILE A 121 3.50 -19.68 -0.73
CA ILE A 121 3.91 -19.89 0.66
C ILE A 121 2.71 -19.78 1.57
N GLN A 122 2.08 -18.59 1.63
CA GLN A 122 1.08 -18.31 2.66
C GLN A 122 -0.18 -19.17 2.51
N ALA A 123 -0.74 -19.28 1.30
CA ALA A 123 -1.94 -20.06 1.03
C ALA A 123 -1.75 -21.58 1.13
N SER A 124 -0.50 -22.06 1.15
CA SER A 124 -0.16 -23.49 1.20
C SER A 124 -0.10 -24.05 2.63
N VAL A 125 -0.04 -23.18 3.64
CA VAL A 125 0.21 -23.54 5.03
C VAL A 125 -1.05 -23.36 5.88
N THR A 126 -1.35 -24.36 6.72
CA THR A 126 -2.42 -24.28 7.71
C THR A 126 -1.95 -24.81 9.07
N VAL A 127 -2.56 -24.32 10.15
CA VAL A 127 -2.33 -24.79 11.53
C VAL A 127 -3.62 -25.36 12.08
N SER A 128 -3.58 -26.64 12.43
CA SER A 128 -4.72 -27.34 13.02
C SER A 128 -4.88 -27.04 14.51
N ASP A 129 -6.10 -27.22 15.03
CA ASP A 129 -6.37 -27.09 16.46
C ASP A 129 -5.53 -28.03 17.33
N ARG A 130 -5.23 -29.22 16.79
CA ARG A 130 -4.42 -30.22 17.47
C ARG A 130 -2.98 -29.73 17.66
N GLU A 131 -2.37 -29.16 16.63
CA GLU A 131 -1.00 -28.63 16.72
C GLU A 131 -0.89 -27.50 17.75
N VAL A 132 -1.91 -26.64 17.83
CA VAL A 132 -1.98 -25.57 18.82
C VAL A 132 -2.06 -26.14 20.24
N GLN A 133 -2.85 -27.20 20.43
CA GLN A 133 -2.97 -27.87 21.73
C GLN A 133 -1.68 -28.61 22.11
N ASP A 134 -1.11 -29.37 21.18
CA ASP A 134 0.13 -30.11 21.38
C ASP A 134 1.29 -29.16 21.74
N TYR A 135 1.40 -28.00 21.07
CA TYR A 135 2.38 -26.96 21.41
C TYR A 135 2.17 -26.41 22.83
N TYR A 136 0.92 -26.08 23.20
CA TYR A 136 0.63 -25.57 24.54
C TYR A 136 0.99 -26.58 25.63
N GLU A 137 0.65 -27.86 25.43
CA GLU A 137 0.94 -28.92 26.40
C GLU A 137 2.45 -29.18 26.52
N ALA A 138 3.18 -29.18 25.41
CA ALA A 138 4.63 -29.38 25.39
C ALA A 138 5.43 -28.24 26.03
N ASN A 139 4.94 -27.00 25.92
CA ASN A 139 5.65 -25.79 26.39
C ASN A 139 5.02 -25.16 27.65
N LYS A 140 4.04 -25.84 28.27
CA LYS A 140 3.23 -25.32 29.37
C LYS A 140 4.08 -24.75 30.51
N ASP A 141 5.01 -25.55 31.00
CA ASP A 141 5.78 -25.23 32.21
C ASP A 141 6.88 -24.18 31.96
N THR A 142 7.32 -24.02 30.71
CA THR A 142 8.45 -23.13 30.34
C THR A 142 8.00 -21.79 29.77
N GLU A 143 6.94 -21.76 28.96
CA GLU A 143 6.51 -20.56 28.25
C GLU A 143 5.22 -19.96 28.82
N PHE A 144 4.37 -20.79 29.42
CA PHE A 144 3.03 -20.37 29.86
C PHE A 144 2.88 -20.33 31.38
N THR A 145 3.84 -20.83 32.14
CA THR A 145 3.90 -20.75 33.60
C THR A 145 4.84 -19.65 34.05
N ASN A 146 4.35 -18.75 34.89
CA ASN A 146 5.18 -17.72 35.50
C ASN A 146 6.17 -18.36 36.51
N PRO A 147 7.49 -18.20 36.34
CA PRO A 147 8.48 -18.88 37.17
C PRO A 147 8.52 -18.37 38.62
N LEU A 148 7.92 -17.20 38.90
CA LEU A 148 7.87 -16.60 40.24
C LEU A 148 6.58 -16.96 40.97
N SER A 149 5.43 -16.89 40.30
CA SER A 149 4.12 -17.16 40.93
C SER A 149 3.64 -18.61 40.79
N GLY A 150 4.19 -19.36 39.83
CA GLY A 150 3.70 -20.69 39.45
C GLY A 150 2.35 -20.68 38.73
N GLU A 151 1.78 -19.50 38.47
CA GLU A 151 0.52 -19.37 37.76
C GLU A 151 0.71 -19.69 36.27
N THR A 152 -0.19 -20.50 35.72
CA THR A 152 -0.16 -20.90 34.31
C THR A 152 -1.27 -20.21 33.54
N GLN A 153 -0.93 -19.56 32.43
CA GLN A 153 -1.88 -18.92 31.54
C GLN A 153 -2.85 -19.96 30.96
N PRO A 154 -4.18 -19.77 31.02
CA PRO A 154 -5.13 -20.72 30.45
C PRO A 154 -4.94 -20.90 28.94
N PHE A 155 -5.10 -22.14 28.44
CA PHE A 155 -5.02 -22.41 26.99
C PHE A 155 -5.90 -21.47 26.16
N THR A 156 -7.12 -21.18 26.64
CA THR A 156 -8.06 -20.30 25.94
C THR A 156 -7.55 -18.88 25.76
N SER A 157 -6.71 -18.35 26.66
CA SER A 157 -6.16 -16.99 26.53
C SER A 157 -4.99 -16.92 25.55
N VAL A 158 -4.26 -18.03 25.35
CA VAL A 158 -3.05 -18.06 24.50
C VAL A 158 -3.23 -18.79 23.17
N ARG A 159 -4.32 -19.55 22.97
CA ARG A 159 -4.57 -20.36 21.77
C ARG A 159 -4.37 -19.60 20.44
N ASN A 160 -4.87 -18.37 20.36
CA ASN A 160 -4.75 -17.58 19.12
C ASN A 160 -3.32 -17.08 18.89
N SER A 161 -2.61 -16.72 19.96
CA SER A 161 -1.19 -16.34 19.88
C SER A 161 -0.33 -17.52 19.46
N ILE A 162 -0.56 -18.71 20.03
CA ILE A 162 0.13 -19.95 19.65
C ILE A 162 -0.15 -20.28 18.18
N ARG A 163 -1.42 -20.21 17.74
CA ARG A 163 -1.74 -20.45 16.32
C ARG A 163 -1.00 -19.49 15.39
N ARG A 164 -0.95 -18.20 15.73
CA ARG A 164 -0.23 -17.19 14.94
C ARG A 164 1.27 -17.49 14.89
N LEU A 165 1.86 -17.86 16.02
CA LEU A 165 3.27 -18.26 16.10
C LEU A 165 3.55 -19.45 15.19
N LEU A 166 2.80 -20.54 15.36
CA LEU A 166 2.95 -21.75 14.54
C LEU A 166 2.72 -21.49 13.06
N LEU A 167 1.80 -20.57 12.71
CA LEU A 167 1.55 -20.21 11.32
C LEU A 167 2.78 -19.52 10.73
N LEU A 168 3.35 -18.54 11.44
CA LEU A 168 4.56 -17.84 11.02
C LEU A 168 5.77 -18.78 10.91
N GLU A 169 5.93 -19.70 11.86
CA GLU A 169 6.99 -20.72 11.82
C GLU A 169 6.85 -21.63 10.60
N LYS A 170 5.66 -22.16 10.33
CA LYS A 170 5.43 -23.00 9.16
C LYS A 170 5.56 -22.24 7.83
N GLN A 171 5.11 -20.99 7.77
CA GLN A 171 5.29 -20.13 6.60
C GLN A 171 6.78 -19.89 6.33
N ARG A 172 7.58 -19.67 7.38
CA ARG A 172 9.04 -19.57 7.28
C ARG A 172 9.67 -20.86 6.79
N GLU A 173 9.31 -22.01 7.35
CA GLU A 173 9.84 -23.30 6.89
C GLU A 173 9.49 -23.56 5.41
N ALA A 174 8.25 -23.25 5.01
CA ALA A 174 7.83 -23.37 3.62
C ALA A 174 8.61 -22.42 2.70
N PHE A 175 8.84 -21.19 3.15
CA PHE A 175 9.65 -20.20 2.44
C PHE A 175 11.10 -20.66 2.27
N ASP A 176 11.74 -21.09 3.36
CA ASP A 176 13.14 -21.54 3.36
C ASP A 176 13.34 -22.70 2.39
N LYS A 177 12.44 -23.69 2.45
CA LYS A 177 12.44 -24.82 1.52
C LYS A 177 12.27 -24.39 0.06
N TYR A 178 11.39 -23.42 -0.19
CA TYR A 178 11.17 -22.90 -1.54
C TYR A 178 12.40 -22.12 -2.05
N MET A 179 13.03 -21.33 -1.17
CA MET A 179 14.25 -20.59 -1.47
C MET A 179 15.42 -21.51 -1.76
N GLU A 180 15.60 -22.59 -1.00
CA GLU A 180 16.68 -23.57 -1.24
C GLU A 180 16.59 -24.17 -2.66
N ASP A 181 15.39 -24.61 -3.07
CA ASP A 181 15.15 -25.06 -4.44
C ASP A 181 15.43 -23.96 -5.48
N MET A 182 14.99 -22.74 -5.18
CA MET A 182 15.14 -21.62 -6.09
C MET A 182 16.61 -21.21 -6.26
N MET A 183 17.38 -21.08 -5.19
CA MET A 183 18.79 -20.66 -5.27
C MET A 183 19.62 -21.60 -6.15
N GLY A 184 19.35 -22.91 -6.10
CA GLY A 184 20.03 -23.89 -6.95
C GLY A 184 19.74 -23.72 -8.46
N ARG A 185 18.65 -23.03 -8.83
CA ARG A 185 18.22 -22.83 -10.22
C ARG A 185 18.63 -21.49 -10.81
N TYR A 186 19.07 -20.53 -9.99
CA TYR A 186 19.32 -19.16 -10.43
C TYR A 186 20.82 -18.84 -10.38
N VAL A 187 21.33 -18.30 -11.49
CA VAL A 187 22.73 -17.88 -11.58
C VAL A 187 22.86 -16.49 -10.95
N VAL A 188 23.48 -16.44 -9.77
CA VAL A 188 23.84 -15.19 -9.09
C VAL A 188 25.32 -14.89 -9.38
N ARG A 189 25.61 -13.71 -9.92
CA ARG A 189 26.98 -13.24 -10.17
C ARG A 189 27.13 -11.82 -9.66
N VAL A 190 28.25 -11.58 -9.01
CA VAL A 190 28.66 -10.26 -8.55
C VAL A 190 29.71 -9.77 -9.53
N SER A 191 29.62 -8.51 -9.94
CA SER A 191 30.64 -7.91 -10.80
C SER A 191 31.96 -7.80 -10.04
N ASP A 192 33.08 -8.11 -10.69
CA ASP A 192 34.44 -7.90 -10.13
C ASP A 192 34.71 -6.42 -9.81
N ASP A 193 33.95 -5.51 -10.45
CA ASP A 193 34.02 -4.07 -10.21
C ASP A 193 33.25 -3.60 -8.97
N TYR A 194 32.43 -4.47 -8.36
CA TYR A 194 31.70 -4.14 -7.15
C TYR A 194 32.63 -4.17 -5.93
N ARG A 195 32.77 -3.02 -5.26
CA ARG A 195 33.51 -2.88 -4.00
C ARG A 195 32.56 -2.40 -2.92
N PRO A 196 32.25 -3.21 -1.89
CA PRO A 196 31.45 -2.74 -0.77
C PRO A 196 32.24 -1.66 -0.01
N ASP A 197 31.55 -0.60 0.39
CA ASP A 197 32.16 0.60 0.98
C ASP A 197 32.70 0.38 2.41
N SER A 198 32.42 -0.78 3.03
CA SER A 198 32.56 -0.99 4.48
C SER A 198 33.21 -2.30 4.92
N GLY A 199 33.90 -3.06 4.05
CA GLY A 199 34.50 -4.35 4.46
C GLY A 199 33.49 -5.42 4.88
N ASP A 200 32.20 -5.09 4.82
CA ASP A 200 31.11 -6.04 4.84
C ASP A 200 31.22 -6.88 3.56
N GLU A 201 31.24 -8.20 3.71
CA GLU A 201 30.88 -9.07 2.60
C GLU A 201 29.53 -8.61 2.05
N LEU A 202 29.22 -8.89 0.78
CA LEU A 202 27.85 -8.73 0.31
C LEU A 202 26.92 -9.31 1.38
N PRO A 203 25.83 -8.62 1.76
CA PRO A 203 24.87 -9.23 2.66
C PRO A 203 24.55 -10.58 2.04
N MET A 204 24.98 -11.64 2.73
CA MET A 204 24.92 -12.97 2.16
C MET A 204 23.47 -13.14 1.72
N VAL A 205 23.28 -13.52 0.46
CA VAL A 205 21.94 -13.89 -0.03
C VAL A 205 21.35 -15.00 0.86
N GLU A 206 22.20 -15.70 1.63
CA GLU A 206 21.84 -16.64 2.69
C GLU A 206 21.23 -16.00 3.96
N GLU A 207 21.63 -14.81 4.40
CA GLU A 207 21.20 -14.25 5.71
C GLU A 207 20.06 -13.23 5.61
N GLY A 208 19.77 -12.70 4.41
CA GLY A 208 18.83 -11.57 4.23
C GLY A 208 17.43 -11.91 3.70
N PHE A 209 17.18 -13.14 3.27
CA PHE A 209 15.85 -13.57 2.80
C PHE A 209 15.13 -14.48 3.79
N GLY A 210 15.85 -15.12 4.72
CA GLY A 210 15.28 -16.12 5.65
C GLY A 210 14.35 -15.57 6.73
N GLN A 211 14.20 -14.24 6.81
CA GLN A 211 13.16 -13.61 7.63
C GLN A 211 11.99 -13.26 6.69
N LEU A 212 10.80 -13.85 6.91
CA LEU A 212 9.57 -13.22 6.42
C LEU A 212 9.68 -11.74 6.82
N PRO A 213 9.48 -10.78 5.90
CA PRO A 213 9.38 -9.38 6.27
C PRO A 213 8.42 -9.28 7.46
N ASP A 214 8.86 -8.67 8.56
CA ASP A 214 8.02 -8.49 9.76
C ASP A 214 6.71 -7.73 9.42
N ASP A 215 6.70 -7.07 8.26
CA ASP A 215 5.65 -6.27 7.65
C ASP A 215 5.00 -6.92 6.42
N LEU A 216 5.17 -8.23 6.18
CA LEU A 216 4.25 -8.91 5.26
C LEU A 216 2.84 -8.67 5.80
N PRO A 217 1.93 -8.06 5.01
CA PRO A 217 0.57 -7.87 5.46
C PRO A 217 0.10 -9.25 5.91
N ALA A 218 -0.23 -9.37 7.20
CA ALA A 218 -0.98 -10.53 7.63
C ALA A 218 -2.16 -10.58 6.68
N ALA A 219 -2.37 -11.72 6.00
CA ALA A 219 -3.60 -11.94 5.27
C ALA A 219 -4.75 -11.68 6.26
N GLU A 220 -5.33 -10.48 6.17
CA GLU A 220 -6.50 -10.04 6.93
C GLU A 220 -7.76 -10.57 6.25
#